data_AF-A0A0J6CL53-F1
#
_entry.id   AF-A0A0J6CL53-F1
#
_cell.length_a   1.000
_cell.length_b   1.000
_cell.length_c   1.000
_cell.angle_alpha   90.00
_cell.angle_beta   90.00
_cell.angle_gamma   90.00
#
_symmetry.space_group_name_H-M   'P 1'
#
loop_
_entity.id
_entity.type
_entity.pdbx_description
1 polymer ?
#
loop_
_entity_poly.entity_id
_entity_poly.type
_entity_poly.pdbx_seq_one_letter_code
_entity_poly.pdbx_strand_id
1 'polypeptide(L)'
;MKSYNSPSSFDKLLGILESCLVIPELPKVKNENNKTDNSIHVNVNQSQNQSQEQSLAIDIFIEAIKDELTGKQQKEIKAIIENESDPVQAKNRLIDKIKSFGSDVASNVIANIITNPAIWGNF
;
A
#
# COMPACT_ATOMS: atom_id res chain seq x y z
N MET A 1 17.70 -48.27 41.56
CA MET A 1 17.54 -49.43 40.65
C MET A 1 16.14 -49.39 40.06
N LYS A 2 15.98 -49.38 38.73
CA LYS A 2 14.65 -49.55 38.12
C LYS A 2 14.20 -50.98 38.38
N SER A 3 13.12 -51.15 39.15
CA SER A 3 12.54 -52.47 39.39
C SER A 3 11.71 -52.85 38.16
N TYR A 4 12.32 -53.60 37.25
CA TYR A 4 11.63 -54.11 36.05
C TYR A 4 10.64 -55.23 36.38
N ASN A 5 10.76 -55.82 37.56
CA ASN A 5 9.93 -56.92 38.07
C ASN A 5 8.96 -56.40 39.14
N SER A 6 8.29 -55.29 38.87
CA SER A 6 7.25 -54.74 39.75
C SER A 6 5.87 -55.02 39.17
N PRO A 7 4.82 -55.24 39.99
CA PRO A 7 3.47 -55.48 39.50
C PRO A 7 3.01 -54.42 38.48
N SER A 8 3.29 -53.14 38.76
CA SER A 8 2.94 -52.04 37.85
C SER A 8 3.64 -52.11 36.48
N SER A 9 4.86 -52.65 36.41
CA SER A 9 5.54 -52.89 35.14
C SER A 9 4.85 -54.00 34.33
N PHE A 10 4.37 -55.04 35.01
CA PHE A 10 3.61 -56.12 34.38
C PHE A 10 2.23 -55.66 33.94
N ASP A 11 1.52 -54.85 34.74
CA ASP A 11 0.21 -54.30 34.38
C ASP A 11 0.29 -53.45 33.10
N LYS A 12 1.34 -52.64 32.97
CA LYS A 12 1.58 -51.84 31.76
C LYS A 12 1.85 -52.72 30.53
N LEU A 13 2.63 -53.78 30.70
CA LEU A 13 2.89 -54.73 29.62
C LEU A 13 1.61 -55.44 29.18
N LEU A 14 0.80 -55.90 30.16
CA LEU A 14 -0.49 -56.53 29.90
C LEU A 14 -1.43 -55.59 29.14
N GLY A 15 -1.55 -54.34 29.59
CA GLY A 15 -2.42 -53.34 28.94
C GLY A 15 -2.02 -53.04 27.50
N ILE A 16 -0.71 -53.04 27.18
CA ILE A 16 -0.25 -52.93 25.79
C ILE A 16 -0.67 -54.15 24.98
N LEU A 17 -0.47 -55.37 25.51
CA LEU A 17 -0.85 -56.61 24.83
C LEU A 17 -2.37 -56.71 24.58
N GLU A 18 -3.18 -56.32 25.56
CA GLU A 18 -4.64 -56.24 25.41
C GLU A 18 -5.05 -55.19 24.37
N SER A 19 -4.38 -54.03 24.35
CA SER A 19 -4.64 -53.01 23.34
C SER A 19 -4.33 -53.49 21.91
N CYS A 20 -3.30 -54.34 21.75
CA CYS A 20 -2.97 -54.95 20.45
C CYS A 20 -4.01 -55.99 20.00
N LEU A 21 -4.75 -56.62 20.92
CA LEU A 21 -5.88 -57.48 20.58
C LEU A 21 -7.08 -56.66 20.10
N VAL A 22 -7.32 -55.50 20.70
CA VAL A 22 -8.43 -54.60 20.32
C VAL A 22 -8.12 -53.84 19.02
N ILE A 23 -6.87 -53.45 18.81
CA ILE A 23 -6.41 -52.69 17.65
C ILE A 23 -5.17 -53.39 17.07
N PRO A 24 -5.35 -54.39 16.19
CA PRO A 24 -4.25 -55.18 15.63
C PRO A 24 -3.52 -54.45 14.49
N GLU A 25 -3.40 -53.13 14.56
CA GLU A 25 -2.66 -52.32 13.59
C GLU A 25 -1.45 -51.68 14.27
N LEU A 26 -0.25 -51.98 13.76
CA LEU A 26 0.99 -51.39 14.26
C LEU A 26 1.03 -49.90 13.90
N PRO A 27 1.38 -49.00 14.83
CA PRO A 27 1.54 -47.59 14.51
C PRO A 27 2.60 -47.40 13.43
N LYS A 28 2.24 -46.74 12.33
CA LYS A 28 3.19 -46.36 11.29
C LYS A 28 4.08 -45.25 11.84
N VAL A 29 5.32 -45.58 12.18
CA VAL A 29 6.35 -44.59 12.52
C VAL A 29 6.58 -43.72 11.28
N LYS A 30 6.08 -42.48 11.29
CA LYS A 30 6.43 -41.50 10.27
C LYS A 30 7.85 -41.04 10.58
N ASN A 31 8.79 -41.31 9.67
CA ASN A 31 10.11 -40.69 9.71
C ASN A 31 9.92 -39.20 9.38
N GLU A 32 9.90 -38.34 10.40
CA GLU A 32 9.70 -36.90 10.25
C GLU A 32 11.01 -36.22 9.86
N ASN A 33 11.32 -36.19 8.57
CA ASN A 33 12.36 -35.31 8.01
C ASN A 33 11.78 -34.00 7.47
N ASN A 34 10.76 -33.43 8.11
CA ASN A 34 10.16 -32.18 7.65
C ASN A 34 10.47 -31.06 8.67
N LYS A 35 11.59 -30.36 8.45
CA LYS A 35 11.76 -29.00 8.99
C LYS A 35 10.58 -28.18 8.49
N THR A 36 9.66 -27.86 9.38
CA THR A 36 8.56 -26.95 9.09
C THR A 36 9.16 -25.56 8.98
N ASP A 37 9.27 -25.06 7.75
CA ASP A 37 9.61 -23.66 7.51
C ASP A 37 8.41 -22.82 7.94
N ASN A 38 8.49 -22.27 9.16
CA ASN A 38 7.44 -21.43 9.76
C ASN A 38 7.50 -19.98 9.24
N SER A 39 8.07 -19.74 8.06
CA SER A 39 8.13 -18.41 7.45
C SER A 39 6.75 -18.00 6.90
N ILE A 40 6.11 -17.08 7.62
CA ILE A 40 4.87 -16.44 7.17
C ILE A 40 5.26 -15.37 6.13
N HIS A 41 5.09 -15.67 4.85
CA HIS A 41 5.20 -14.68 3.79
C HIS A 41 3.93 -13.84 3.72
N VAL A 42 3.95 -12.63 4.28
CA VAL A 42 2.86 -11.66 4.17
C VAL A 42 3.12 -10.78 2.94
N ASN A 43 2.34 -10.97 1.88
CA ASN A 43 2.34 -10.07 0.73
C ASN A 43 1.32 -8.95 0.95
N VAL A 44 1.80 -7.73 1.25
CA VAL A 44 0.95 -6.55 1.39
C VAL A 44 0.86 -5.84 0.03
N ASN A 45 -0.13 -6.21 -0.78
CA ASN A 45 -0.50 -5.40 -1.94
C ASN A 45 -1.37 -4.24 -1.47
N GLN A 46 -0.74 -3.14 -1.06
CA GLN A 46 -1.44 -1.90 -0.76
C GLN A 46 -1.69 -1.16 -2.09
N SER A 47 -2.82 -1.43 -2.75
CA SER A 47 -3.30 -0.58 -3.84
C SER A 47 -3.82 0.73 -3.23
N GLN A 48 -2.92 1.69 -3.01
CA GLN A 48 -3.30 3.02 -2.56
C GLN A 48 -3.94 3.76 -3.74
N ASN A 49 -5.15 4.27 -3.50
CA ASN A 49 -6.07 4.80 -4.48
C ASN A 49 -5.48 5.93 -5.35
N GLN A 50 -5.72 5.83 -6.65
CA GLN A 50 -5.46 6.80 -7.71
C GLN A 50 -6.01 8.23 -7.42
N SER A 51 -6.95 8.37 -6.47
CA SER A 51 -7.48 9.67 -6.04
C SER A 51 -6.52 10.47 -5.15
N GLN A 52 -5.56 9.84 -4.46
CA GLN A 52 -4.64 10.55 -3.57
C GLN A 52 -3.50 11.24 -4.33
N GLU A 53 -3.02 10.64 -5.41
CA GLU A 53 -2.00 11.26 -6.28
C GLU A 53 -2.53 12.45 -7.07
N GLN A 54 -3.80 12.41 -7.51
CA GLN A 54 -4.40 13.53 -8.25
C GLN A 54 -4.58 14.78 -7.37
N SER A 55 -5.00 14.62 -6.11
CA SER A 55 -5.10 15.75 -5.16
C SER A 55 -3.72 16.37 -4.91
N LEU A 56 -2.70 15.54 -4.70
CA LEU A 56 -1.33 16.00 -4.47
C LEU A 56 -0.77 16.76 -5.67
N ALA A 57 -1.00 16.27 -6.89
CA ALA A 57 -0.54 16.93 -8.11
C ALA A 57 -1.16 18.32 -8.32
N ILE A 58 -2.44 18.48 -8.01
CA ILE A 58 -3.14 19.78 -8.11
C ILE A 58 -2.60 20.76 -7.06
N ASP A 59 -2.41 20.32 -5.81
CA ASP A 59 -1.89 21.19 -4.76
C ASP A 59 -0.45 21.67 -5.06
N ILE A 60 0.42 20.77 -5.55
CA ILE A 60 1.78 21.12 -5.98
C ILE A 60 1.73 22.11 -7.15
N PHE A 61 0.85 21.89 -8.12
CA PHE A 61 0.66 22.82 -9.23
C PHE A 61 0.21 24.21 -8.76
N ILE A 62 -0.77 24.28 -7.85
CA ILE A 62 -1.25 25.55 -7.30
C ILE A 62 -0.13 26.28 -6.55
N GLU A 63 0.63 25.58 -5.72
CA GLU A 63 1.75 26.20 -4.99
C GLU A 63 2.85 26.69 -5.96
N ALA A 64 3.13 25.95 -7.04
CA ALA A 64 4.12 26.35 -8.04
C ALA A 64 3.76 27.63 -8.81
N ILE A 65 2.47 27.97 -8.92
CA ILE A 65 2.02 29.15 -9.68
C ILE A 65 1.57 30.31 -8.77
N LYS A 66 1.39 30.07 -7.47
CA LYS A 66 0.79 31.00 -6.51
C LYS A 66 1.54 32.33 -6.42
N ASP A 67 2.86 32.30 -6.38
CA ASP A 67 3.69 33.50 -6.19
C ASP A 67 3.68 34.44 -7.42
N GLU A 68 3.35 33.90 -8.59
CA GLU A 68 3.21 34.68 -9.84
C GLU A 68 1.81 35.26 -10.05
N LEU A 69 0.85 34.83 -9.22
CA LEU A 69 -0.52 35.27 -9.30
C LEU A 69 -0.83 36.23 -8.14
N THR A 70 -1.48 37.35 -8.48
CA THR A 70 -2.09 38.20 -7.46
C THR A 70 -3.17 37.44 -6.69
N GLY A 71 -3.46 37.86 -5.45
CA GLY A 71 -4.51 37.23 -4.64
C GLY A 71 -5.91 37.22 -5.30
N LYS A 72 -6.19 38.13 -6.24
CA LYS A 72 -7.41 38.11 -7.04
C LYS A 72 -7.38 37.00 -8.09
N GLN A 73 -6.28 36.86 -8.83
CA GLN A 73 -6.10 35.82 -9.85
C GLN A 73 -6.11 34.41 -9.23
N GLN A 74 -5.53 34.24 -8.05
CA GLN A 74 -5.57 32.96 -7.31
C GLN A 74 -7.02 32.53 -7.00
N LYS A 75 -7.89 33.46 -6.59
CA LYS A 75 -9.32 33.18 -6.35
C LYS A 75 -10.03 32.76 -7.63
N GLU A 76 -9.70 33.38 -8.76
CA GLU A 76 -10.28 33.05 -10.06
C GLU A 76 -9.86 31.65 -10.53
N ILE A 77 -8.58 31.27 -10.33
CA ILE A 77 -8.10 29.90 -10.60
C ILE A 77 -8.81 28.88 -9.71
N LYS A 78 -8.89 29.14 -8.40
CA LYS A 78 -9.52 28.24 -7.44
C LYS A 78 -11.00 28.01 -7.76
N ALA A 79 -11.72 29.06 -8.15
CA ALA A 79 -13.11 28.95 -8.58
C ALA A 79 -13.28 28.04 -9.80
N ILE A 80 -12.34 28.03 -10.76
CA ILE A 80 -12.43 27.13 -11.92
C ILE A 80 -12.30 25.66 -11.49
N ILE A 81 -11.39 25.37 -10.55
CA ILE A 81 -11.16 24.02 -10.02
C ILE A 81 -12.38 23.53 -9.23
N GLU A 82 -13.02 24.41 -8.45
CA GLU A 82 -14.18 24.06 -7.63
C GLU A 82 -15.48 23.92 -8.43
N ASN A 83 -15.65 24.69 -9.52
CA ASN A 83 -16.90 24.72 -10.29
C ASN A 83 -16.94 23.75 -11.47
N GLU A 84 -15.79 23.28 -11.98
CA GLU A 84 -15.73 22.45 -13.19
C GLU A 84 -15.43 20.99 -12.83
N SER A 85 -16.45 20.13 -12.83
CA SER A 85 -16.29 18.70 -12.51
C SER A 85 -15.63 17.88 -13.64
N ASP A 86 -15.64 18.38 -14.89
CA ASP A 86 -14.99 17.69 -16.00
C ASP A 86 -13.49 18.07 -16.09
N PRO A 87 -12.56 17.10 -15.99
CA PRO A 87 -11.12 17.38 -15.97
C PRO A 87 -10.60 18.03 -17.25
N VAL A 88 -11.18 17.70 -18.41
CA VAL A 88 -10.74 18.20 -19.71
C VAL A 88 -11.16 19.66 -19.88
N GLN A 89 -12.40 19.98 -19.52
CA GLN A 89 -12.91 21.34 -19.51
C GLN A 89 -12.18 22.21 -18.47
N ALA A 90 -11.95 21.68 -17.26
CA ALA A 90 -11.23 22.37 -16.20
C ALA A 90 -9.82 22.77 -16.67
N LYS A 91 -9.08 21.83 -17.29
CA LYS A 91 -7.76 22.09 -17.88
C LYS A 91 -7.81 23.22 -18.92
N ASN A 92 -8.73 23.15 -19.88
CA ASN A 92 -8.81 24.14 -20.95
C ASN A 92 -9.14 25.53 -20.39
N ARG A 93 -10.12 25.61 -19.47
CA ARG A 93 -10.49 26.84 -18.75
C ARG A 93 -9.32 27.42 -17.96
N LEU A 94 -8.54 26.60 -17.25
CA LEU A 94 -7.35 27.03 -16.53
C LEU A 94 -6.30 27.63 -17.47
N ILE A 95 -6.00 26.95 -18.57
CA ILE A 95 -5.02 27.42 -19.56
C ILE A 95 -5.46 28.75 -20.16
N ASP A 96 -6.72 28.86 -20.58
CA ASP A 96 -7.25 30.10 -21.14
C ASP A 96 -7.25 31.23 -20.12
N LYS A 97 -7.54 30.91 -18.85
CA LYS A 97 -7.52 31.88 -17.78
C LYS A 97 -6.11 32.38 -17.47
N ILE A 98 -5.12 31.50 -17.36
CA ILE A 98 -3.71 31.86 -17.17
C ILE A 98 -3.23 32.74 -18.33
N LYS A 99 -3.57 32.39 -19.58
CA LYS A 99 -3.25 33.24 -20.75
C LYS A 99 -3.92 34.62 -20.68
N SER A 100 -5.16 34.69 -20.17
CA SER A 100 -5.89 35.96 -20.03
C SER A 100 -5.27 36.94 -19.04
N PHE A 101 -4.40 36.46 -18.14
CA PHE A 101 -3.68 37.31 -17.19
C PHE A 101 -2.50 38.08 -17.80
N GLY A 102 -2.10 37.73 -19.02
CA GLY A 102 -1.02 38.38 -19.76
C GLY A 102 0.16 37.45 -20.03
N SER A 103 0.93 37.78 -21.07
CA SER A 103 2.06 36.98 -21.54
C SER A 103 3.17 36.86 -20.48
N ASP A 104 3.42 37.92 -19.72
CA ASP A 104 4.47 37.93 -18.68
C ASP A 104 4.10 36.99 -17.52
N VAL A 105 2.85 37.08 -17.02
CA VAL A 105 2.33 36.20 -15.97
C VAL A 105 2.37 34.74 -16.43
N ALA A 106 1.90 34.46 -17.65
CA ALA A 106 1.92 33.10 -18.20
C ALA A 106 3.35 32.55 -18.34
N SER A 107 4.30 33.38 -18.77
CA SER A 107 5.71 32.99 -18.92
C SER A 107 6.36 32.69 -17.57
N ASN A 108 6.11 33.52 -16.55
CA ASN A 108 6.66 33.29 -15.22
C ASN A 108 6.04 32.05 -14.55
N VAL A 109 4.74 31.83 -14.73
CA VAL A 109 4.06 30.61 -14.27
C VAL A 109 4.73 29.37 -14.86
N ILE A 110 4.99 29.35 -16.17
CA ILE A 110 5.69 28.25 -16.84
C ILE A 110 7.11 28.10 -16.31
N ALA A 111 7.83 29.22 -16.11
CA ALA A 111 9.18 29.21 -15.57
C ALA A 111 9.21 28.55 -14.18
N ASN A 112 8.30 28.91 -13.28
CA ASN A 112 8.25 28.33 -11.93
C ASN A 112 7.85 26.85 -11.92
N ILE A 113 6.99 26.40 -12.84
CA ILE A 113 6.71 24.97 -13.00
C ILE A 113 7.97 24.23 -13.45
N ILE A 114 8.73 24.80 -14.40
CA ILE A 114 9.96 24.19 -14.93
C ILE A 114 11.09 24.22 -13.91
N THR A 115 11.17 25.23 -13.03
CA THR A 115 12.23 25.31 -12.03
C THR A 115 11.88 24.61 -10.72
N ASN A 116 10.63 24.23 -10.48
CA ASN A 116 10.22 23.54 -9.26
C ASN A 116 10.61 22.05 -9.29
N PRO A 117 11.59 21.61 -8.48
CA PRO A 117 12.06 20.22 -8.49
C PRO A 117 11.02 19.23 -7.96
N ALA A 118 9.98 19.67 -7.24
CA ALA A 118 8.88 18.79 -6.82
C ALA A 118 8.01 18.32 -8.01
N ILE A 119 7.98 19.09 -9.11
CA ILE A 119 7.32 18.71 -10.36
C ILE A 119 8.17 17.71 -11.15
N TRP A 120 9.50 17.92 -11.20
CA TRP A 120 10.43 17.07 -11.97
C TRP A 120 10.93 15.84 -11.23
N GLY A 121 10.94 15.85 -9.90
CA GLY A 121 11.37 14.70 -9.08
C GLY A 121 10.44 13.49 -9.17
N ASN A 122 9.27 13.66 -9.81
CA ASN A 122 8.27 12.63 -10.06
C ASN A 122 8.32 12.05 -11.49
N PHE A 123 9.31 12.44 -12.31
CA PHE A 123 9.63 11.83 -13.61
C PHE A 123 10.70 10.75 -13.51
#